data_AF-A0A935ZBP8-F1
#
_entry.id   AF-A0A935ZBP8-F1
#
_cell.length_a   1.000
_cell.length_b   1.000
_cell.length_c   1.000
_cell.angle_alpha   90.00
_cell.angle_beta   90.00
_cell.angle_gamma   90.00
#
_symmetry.space_group_name_H-M   'P 1'
#
loop_
_entity.id
_entity.type
_entity.pdbx_description
1 polymer ?
#
loop_
_entity_poly.entity_id
_entity_poly.type
_entity_poly.pdbx_seq_one_letter_code
_entity_poly.pdbx_strand_id
1 'polypeptide(L)'
;MNLRHAFHVPALCALLSIACGDGGSDTGTTTGDSDTDSNSNSASDSVTMGVTLSAGSMSATTTDASSDSSATDATTTTATGSDSGSTNADGSSSSGAADGSSSSGGSSSGGDMGNTIYEIQDGTIAEDTAVEVYGVVVTAVNVGGFWAQEPGGGEYSGVQVFSGMGGPDVSGVQVGDIVDFSGTTNEFFEVTQIVITDGTFDITGSTTPPDAELLPIATLIDGTTGEPWESVLVRIEAR
;
A
#
# COMPACT_ATOMS: atom_id res chain seq x y z
N MET A 1 -9.83 -4.75 18.65
CA MET A 1 -8.67 -5.64 18.41
C MET A 1 -9.04 -6.54 17.24
N ASN A 2 -8.90 -6.04 16.02
CA ASN A 2 -9.09 -6.84 14.81
C ASN A 2 -7.88 -7.75 14.66
N LEU A 3 -8.11 -9.06 14.74
CA LEU A 3 -7.10 -10.06 14.44
C LEU A 3 -6.82 -9.99 12.94
N ARG A 4 -5.76 -9.26 12.54
CA ARG A 4 -5.11 -9.48 11.24
C ARG A 4 -4.70 -10.96 11.22
N HIS A 5 -5.37 -11.75 10.39
CA HIS A 5 -5.14 -13.18 10.28
C HIS A 5 -3.72 -13.37 9.75
N ALA A 6 -2.82 -13.84 10.62
CA ALA A 6 -1.48 -14.26 10.27
C ALA A 6 -1.54 -15.44 9.30
N PHE A 7 -1.68 -15.16 8.00
CA PHE A 7 -1.41 -16.12 6.95
C PHE A 7 0.01 -15.87 6.45
N HIS A 8 0.86 -16.87 6.65
CA HIS A 8 2.29 -16.85 6.39
C HIS A 8 2.56 -17.31 4.96
N VAL A 9 2.84 -16.38 4.01
CA VAL A 9 3.18 -16.68 2.59
C VAL A 9 4.13 -15.56 2.06
N PRO A 10 5.07 -15.80 1.13
CA PRO A 10 6.40 -15.19 1.18
C PRO A 10 6.51 -13.81 0.51
N ALA A 11 7.39 -13.00 1.09
CA ALA A 11 7.87 -11.69 0.66
C ALA A 11 7.98 -11.52 -0.86
N LEU A 12 7.14 -10.63 -1.40
CA LEU A 12 7.19 -10.19 -2.79
C LEU A 12 7.97 -8.87 -2.89
N CYS A 13 9.26 -9.01 -3.18
CA CYS A 13 10.12 -8.14 -3.98
C CYS A 13 9.98 -6.61 -3.82
N ALA A 14 10.82 -6.04 -2.95
CA ALA A 14 11.18 -4.63 -2.97
C ALA A 14 11.78 -4.23 -4.34
N LEU A 15 11.24 -3.18 -4.96
CA LEU A 15 11.78 -2.56 -6.19
C LEU A 15 13.09 -1.83 -5.85
N LEU A 16 14.21 -2.54 -6.00
CA LEU A 16 15.56 -2.00 -5.85
C LEU A 16 15.98 -1.27 -7.14
N SER A 17 16.00 0.06 -7.10
CA SER A 17 16.58 0.89 -8.16
C SER A 17 18.11 0.95 -7.98
N ILE A 18 18.87 0.12 -8.70
CA ILE A 18 20.32 0.21 -8.76
C ILE A 18 20.72 1.28 -9.78
N ALA A 19 21.11 2.46 -9.30
CA ALA A 19 21.78 3.47 -10.11
C ALA A 19 23.26 3.07 -10.32
N CYS A 20 23.55 2.45 -11.46
CA CYS A 20 24.91 2.23 -11.95
C CYS A 20 25.44 3.54 -12.56
N GLY A 21 26.21 4.31 -11.79
CA GLY A 21 27.03 5.39 -12.32
C GLY A 21 28.37 4.85 -12.83
N ASP A 22 28.53 4.73 -14.15
CA ASP A 22 29.81 4.43 -14.78
C ASP A 22 30.57 5.74 -15.04
N GLY A 23 31.68 5.92 -14.33
CA GLY A 23 32.59 7.05 -14.46
C GLY A 23 33.72 6.70 -15.43
N GLY A 24 33.65 7.24 -16.64
CA GLY A 24 34.72 7.14 -17.64
C GLY A 24 35.18 8.51 -18.10
N SER A 25 36.28 9.00 -17.53
CA SER A 25 37.03 10.15 -18.04
C SER A 25 37.97 9.67 -19.14
N ASP A 26 37.92 10.27 -20.34
CA ASP A 26 39.06 10.19 -21.26
C ASP A 26 39.26 11.48 -22.05
N THR A 27 40.41 12.09 -21.79
CA THR A 27 40.99 13.24 -22.49
C THR A 27 41.88 12.76 -23.63
N GLY A 28 41.65 13.23 -24.86
CA GLY A 28 42.54 12.93 -25.98
C GLY A 28 42.36 13.88 -27.16
N THR A 29 43.23 14.88 -27.25
CA THR A 29 43.38 15.79 -28.40
C THR A 29 44.29 15.16 -29.45
N THR A 30 43.85 15.01 -30.71
CA THR A 30 44.75 14.96 -31.87
C THR A 30 44.09 15.55 -33.12
N THR A 31 44.73 16.58 -33.67
CA THR A 31 44.58 17.12 -35.02
C THR A 31 45.04 16.12 -36.10
N GLY A 32 44.37 16.05 -37.25
CA GLY A 32 44.88 15.34 -38.42
C GLY A 32 43.87 15.18 -39.55
N ASP A 33 44.09 15.94 -40.61
CA ASP A 33 43.39 16.03 -41.90
C ASP A 33 43.62 14.79 -42.80
N SER A 34 42.61 14.35 -43.56
CA SER A 34 42.72 13.83 -44.95
C SER A 34 41.47 13.07 -45.40
N ASP A 35 40.88 13.54 -46.50
CA ASP A 35 39.86 12.87 -47.32
C ASP A 35 40.23 11.41 -47.67
N THR A 36 39.24 10.50 -47.66
CA THR A 36 39.17 9.34 -48.57
C THR A 36 37.72 8.82 -48.61
N ASP A 37 37.09 8.98 -49.77
CA ASP A 37 35.89 8.26 -50.18
C ASP A 37 36.14 6.75 -50.15
N SER A 38 35.31 6.00 -49.43
CA SER A 38 35.12 4.57 -49.68
C SER A 38 33.75 4.11 -49.21
N ASN A 39 32.89 3.95 -50.21
CA ASN A 39 31.67 3.16 -50.20
C ASN A 39 31.92 1.77 -49.58
N SER A 40 31.24 1.45 -48.48
CA SER A 40 31.18 0.09 -47.93
C SER A 40 29.80 -0.17 -47.34
N ASN A 41 29.00 -0.85 -48.17
CA ASN A 41 27.85 -1.63 -47.77
C ASN A 41 28.29 -2.66 -46.70
N SER A 42 27.83 -2.52 -45.47
CA SER A 42 27.97 -3.57 -44.45
C SER A 42 26.71 -3.64 -43.63
N ALA A 43 26.22 -4.88 -43.57
CA ALA A 43 24.97 -5.30 -42.98
C ALA A 43 24.84 -4.85 -41.53
N SER A 44 23.62 -4.47 -41.16
CA SER A 44 23.15 -4.40 -39.79
C SER A 44 23.34 -5.75 -39.11
N ASP A 45 24.39 -5.85 -38.30
CA ASP A 45 24.65 -6.96 -37.39
C ASP A 45 23.69 -6.81 -36.19
N SER A 46 22.48 -7.36 -36.33
CA SER A 46 21.54 -7.51 -35.22
C SER A 46 22.04 -8.64 -34.34
N VAL A 47 22.72 -8.30 -33.24
CA VAL A 47 23.02 -9.23 -32.16
C VAL A 47 21.71 -9.71 -31.54
N THR A 48 21.19 -10.81 -32.08
CA THR A 48 20.07 -11.55 -31.49
C THR A 48 20.62 -12.35 -30.33
N MET A 49 20.53 -11.80 -29.11
CA MET A 49 20.72 -12.57 -27.89
C MET A 49 19.54 -13.54 -27.76
N GLY A 50 19.69 -14.72 -28.37
CA GLY A 50 18.79 -15.84 -28.20
C GLY A 50 18.90 -16.39 -26.78
N VAL A 51 18.13 -15.84 -25.85
CA VAL A 51 17.88 -16.49 -24.57
C VAL A 51 17.05 -17.75 -24.85
N THR A 52 17.72 -18.90 -24.82
CA THR A 52 17.08 -20.20 -24.93
C THR A 52 16.43 -20.52 -23.59
N LEU A 53 15.15 -20.20 -23.44
CA LEU A 53 14.34 -20.66 -22.32
C LEU A 53 14.06 -22.15 -22.53
N SER A 54 14.85 -23.00 -21.85
CA SER A 54 14.56 -24.43 -21.73
C SER A 54 13.26 -24.58 -20.95
N ALA A 55 12.19 -25.00 -21.65
CA ALA A 55 10.92 -25.36 -21.05
C ALA A 55 11.10 -26.64 -20.22
N GLY A 56 11.44 -26.46 -18.94
CA GLY A 56 11.35 -27.50 -17.92
C GLY A 56 9.88 -27.86 -17.69
N SER A 57 9.52 -29.06 -18.16
CA SER A 57 8.26 -29.74 -17.92
C SER A 57 7.83 -29.66 -16.44
N MET A 58 6.82 -28.85 -16.14
CA MET A 58 6.15 -28.89 -14.84
C MET A 58 4.99 -29.87 -14.93
N SER A 59 5.21 -31.02 -14.30
CA SER A 59 4.22 -32.09 -14.12
C SER A 59 3.11 -31.60 -13.18
N ALA A 60 1.95 -31.30 -13.75
CA ALA A 60 0.74 -31.01 -13.00
C ALA A 60 0.29 -32.27 -12.26
N THR A 61 0.34 -32.25 -10.93
CA THR A 61 -0.28 -33.28 -10.09
C THR A 61 -1.59 -32.69 -9.58
N THR A 62 -2.70 -33.03 -10.23
CA THR A 62 -4.04 -32.70 -9.77
C THR A 62 -4.41 -33.63 -8.62
N THR A 63 -4.37 -33.14 -7.38
CA THR A 63 -4.96 -33.86 -6.24
C THR A 63 -6.43 -33.48 -6.16
N ASP A 64 -7.24 -34.40 -6.66
CA ASP A 64 -8.69 -34.46 -6.51
C ASP A 64 -9.02 -34.64 -5.01
N ALA A 65 -9.60 -33.60 -4.39
CA ALA A 65 -10.18 -33.68 -3.06
C ALA A 65 -11.70 -33.56 -3.22
N SER A 66 -12.31 -34.71 -3.47
CA SER A 66 -13.76 -34.89 -3.47
C SER A 66 -14.32 -34.70 -2.07
N SER A 67 -15.31 -33.80 -1.98
CA SER A 67 -16.20 -33.60 -0.85
C SER A 67 -17.08 -34.83 -0.63
N ASP A 68 -17.10 -35.37 0.59
CA ASP A 68 -18.24 -36.19 1.03
C ASP A 68 -18.64 -35.83 2.47
N SER A 69 -19.93 -35.59 2.60
CA SER A 69 -20.64 -35.16 3.78
C SER A 69 -21.43 -36.33 4.31
N SER A 70 -21.28 -36.68 5.58
CA SER A 70 -22.15 -37.63 6.25
C SER A 70 -22.33 -37.27 7.72
N ALA A 71 -23.52 -36.76 8.01
CA ALA A 71 -24.07 -36.59 9.34
C ALA A 71 -24.32 -37.95 10.03
N THR A 72 -24.20 -37.96 11.36
CA THR A 72 -24.77 -38.86 12.40
C THR A 72 -23.90 -38.66 13.65
N ASP A 73 -24.34 -38.69 14.90
CA ASP A 73 -25.59 -39.03 15.56
C ASP A 73 -25.55 -38.38 16.96
N ALA A 74 -26.72 -38.25 17.56
CA ALA A 74 -26.97 -37.71 18.88
C ALA A 74 -26.30 -38.51 20.01
N THR A 75 -25.88 -37.84 21.09
CA THR A 75 -25.98 -38.45 22.43
C THR A 75 -26.25 -37.42 23.52
N THR A 76 -27.44 -37.57 24.07
CA THR A 76 -28.07 -37.11 25.31
C THR A 76 -27.22 -37.27 26.59
N THR A 77 -27.25 -36.28 27.50
CA THR A 77 -27.51 -36.38 28.97
C THR A 77 -27.26 -35.01 29.62
N THR A 78 -28.26 -34.24 30.08
CA THR A 78 -29.04 -34.29 31.34
C THR A 78 -28.23 -34.03 32.62
N ALA A 79 -28.43 -32.85 33.23
CA ALA A 79 -28.67 -32.61 34.68
C ALA A 79 -28.78 -31.08 34.93
N THR A 80 -29.96 -30.49 35.13
CA THR A 80 -30.76 -30.31 36.38
C THR A 80 -30.16 -29.40 37.47
N GLY A 81 -30.92 -28.34 37.81
CA GLY A 81 -30.84 -27.56 39.06
C GLY A 81 -31.10 -26.07 38.81
N SER A 82 -32.34 -25.58 38.82
CA SER A 82 -33.07 -25.02 40.00
C SER A 82 -32.47 -23.70 40.48
N ASP A 83 -33.18 -22.65 40.89
CA ASP A 83 -34.58 -22.20 40.96
C ASP A 83 -34.49 -20.85 41.72
N SER A 84 -35.56 -20.05 41.72
CA SER A 84 -35.83 -18.85 42.52
C SER A 84 -35.24 -17.55 41.96
N GLY A 85 -35.99 -16.51 41.57
CA GLY A 85 -37.35 -16.13 41.90
C GLY A 85 -37.38 -14.64 42.27
N SER A 86 -38.51 -13.97 41.98
CA SER A 86 -39.01 -12.68 42.51
C SER A 86 -39.09 -11.53 41.49
N THR A 87 -40.25 -11.29 40.86
CA THR A 87 -41.45 -10.49 41.23
C THR A 87 -41.51 -9.10 40.60
N ASN A 88 -42.39 -8.98 39.60
CA ASN A 88 -43.32 -7.90 39.22
C ASN A 88 -43.30 -6.54 39.96
N ALA A 89 -43.31 -5.44 39.19
CA ALA A 89 -44.23 -4.29 39.27
C ALA A 89 -43.88 -3.34 38.11
N ASP A 90 -44.64 -3.30 37.01
CA ASP A 90 -45.83 -2.46 36.73
C ASP A 90 -45.63 -0.95 37.00
N GLY A 91 -45.89 -0.14 35.97
CA GLY A 91 -45.75 1.32 36.02
C GLY A 91 -45.81 1.97 34.64
N SER A 92 -47.01 2.40 34.26
CA SER A 92 -47.47 2.78 32.94
C SER A 92 -47.05 4.18 32.45
N SER A 93 -47.01 4.31 31.10
CA SER A 93 -47.48 5.44 30.27
C SER A 93 -46.89 6.85 30.44
N SER A 94 -46.35 7.42 29.35
CA SER A 94 -46.99 8.53 28.63
C SER A 94 -46.30 8.87 27.30
N SER A 95 -47.13 9.33 26.38
CA SER A 95 -46.92 9.75 25.00
C SER A 95 -46.10 11.03 24.82
N GLY A 96 -45.31 11.10 23.74
CA GLY A 96 -44.81 12.35 23.17
C GLY A 96 -44.16 12.13 21.80
N ALA A 97 -44.79 12.66 20.75
CA ALA A 97 -44.36 12.60 19.36
C ALA A 97 -43.50 13.82 18.96
N ALA A 98 -42.51 13.62 18.09
CA ALA A 98 -41.96 14.52 17.06
C ALA A 98 -40.77 13.79 16.42
N ASP A 99 -40.80 13.41 15.15
CA ASP A 99 -40.51 14.23 13.95
C ASP A 99 -39.08 14.79 13.92
N GLY A 100 -38.37 14.55 12.82
CA GLY A 100 -37.15 15.28 12.47
C GLY A 100 -35.92 14.43 12.18
N SER A 101 -35.75 14.13 10.89
CA SER A 101 -34.49 13.90 10.17
C SER A 101 -33.22 14.48 10.82
N SER A 102 -32.14 13.69 10.85
CA SER A 102 -30.87 13.97 10.14
C SER A 102 -29.63 13.42 10.84
N SER A 103 -28.74 12.89 10.00
CA SER A 103 -27.28 12.82 10.16
C SER A 103 -26.70 12.10 11.38
N SER A 104 -26.23 10.87 11.17
CA SER A 104 -25.23 10.25 12.04
C SER A 104 -24.18 9.55 11.17
N GLY A 105 -23.18 10.33 10.78
CA GLY A 105 -21.88 9.89 10.30
C GLY A 105 -20.95 11.07 10.52
N GLY A 106 -20.38 11.14 11.72
CA GLY A 106 -19.70 12.31 12.25
C GLY A 106 -18.56 12.78 11.36
N SER A 107 -18.76 13.92 10.69
CA SER A 107 -17.66 14.71 10.15
C SER A 107 -17.03 15.45 11.34
N SER A 108 -15.88 14.97 11.79
CA SER A 108 -15.02 15.60 12.77
C SER A 108 -14.31 16.80 12.13
N SER A 109 -15.07 17.84 11.76
CA SER A 109 -14.49 19.14 11.46
C SER A 109 -14.21 19.86 12.78
N GLY A 110 -12.98 19.67 13.27
CA GLY A 110 -12.52 20.16 14.56
C GLY A 110 -11.02 20.48 14.57
N GLY A 111 -10.56 21.34 13.66
CA GLY A 111 -9.29 22.06 13.74
C GLY A 111 -8.01 21.28 13.38
N ASP A 112 -7.63 21.36 12.10
CA ASP A 112 -6.26 21.32 11.57
C ASP A 112 -5.34 20.12 11.84
N MET A 113 -5.87 18.95 12.17
CA MET A 113 -5.10 17.71 12.02
C MET A 113 -6.02 16.68 11.38
N GLY A 114 -5.96 16.56 10.05
CA GLY A 114 -6.65 15.47 9.36
C GLY A 114 -6.12 14.10 9.81
N ASN A 115 -6.63 13.06 9.17
CA ASN A 115 -6.18 11.70 9.41
C ASN A 115 -4.69 11.58 9.10
N THR A 116 -3.96 10.93 10.01
CA THR A 116 -2.54 10.64 9.81
C THR A 116 -2.38 9.32 9.05
N ILE A 117 -1.27 9.18 8.32
CA ILE A 117 -0.93 7.90 7.68
C ILE A 117 -0.68 6.83 8.74
N TYR A 118 -0.14 7.21 9.90
CA TYR A 118 0.04 6.29 11.04
C TYR A 118 -1.27 5.62 11.46
N GLU A 119 -2.34 6.40 11.62
CA GLU A 119 -3.67 5.87 12.00
C GLU A 119 -4.29 4.98 10.90
N ILE A 120 -3.97 5.24 9.64
CA ILE A 120 -4.44 4.42 8.51
C ILE A 120 -3.70 3.09 8.49
N GLN A 121 -2.37 3.13 8.62
CA GLN A 121 -1.52 1.95 8.51
C GLN A 121 -1.61 1.02 9.73
N ASP A 122 -1.74 1.57 10.95
CA ASP A 122 -1.88 0.77 12.17
C ASP A 122 -3.31 0.20 12.38
N GLY A 123 -4.24 0.56 11.49
CA GLY A 123 -5.63 0.10 11.50
C GLY A 123 -6.53 0.79 12.53
N THR A 124 -6.09 1.90 13.12
CA THR A 124 -6.96 2.80 13.91
C THR A 124 -8.11 3.32 13.05
N ILE A 125 -7.80 3.67 11.79
CA ILE A 125 -8.79 3.93 10.73
C ILE A 125 -8.95 2.64 9.93
N ALA A 126 -10.19 2.16 9.85
CA ALA A 126 -10.50 0.94 9.12
C ALA A 126 -10.35 1.13 7.60
N GLU A 127 -10.24 0.03 6.88
CA GLU A 127 -10.45 -0.02 5.43
C GLU A 127 -11.85 0.47 5.04
N ASP A 128 -12.03 0.80 3.76
CA ASP A 128 -13.27 1.32 3.17
C ASP A 128 -13.81 2.56 3.91
N THR A 129 -12.91 3.34 4.52
CA THR A 129 -13.24 4.54 5.28
C THR A 129 -12.74 5.78 4.56
N ALA A 130 -13.58 6.81 4.51
CA ALA A 130 -13.20 8.10 3.96
C ALA A 130 -12.20 8.81 4.87
N VAL A 131 -11.14 9.37 4.29
CA VAL A 131 -10.06 10.06 4.99
C VAL A 131 -9.70 11.39 4.34
N GLU A 132 -9.21 12.32 5.16
CA GLU A 132 -8.61 13.58 4.74
C GLU A 132 -7.19 13.65 5.32
N VAL A 133 -6.17 13.67 4.47
CA VAL A 133 -4.75 13.65 4.84
C VAL A 133 -4.11 14.96 4.41
N TYR A 134 -3.33 15.59 5.30
CA TYR A 134 -2.73 16.91 5.06
C TYR A 134 -1.24 16.91 5.37
N GLY A 135 -0.48 17.69 4.61
CA GLY A 135 0.91 18.02 4.92
C GLY A 135 1.90 16.87 4.78
N VAL A 136 1.55 15.82 4.02
CA VAL A 136 2.42 14.66 3.80
C VAL A 136 3.35 14.89 2.62
N VAL A 137 4.50 14.23 2.62
CA VAL A 137 5.56 14.47 1.65
C VAL A 137 5.62 13.34 0.64
N VAL A 138 5.66 13.67 -0.64
CA VAL A 138 5.80 12.69 -1.73
C VAL A 138 7.20 12.09 -1.73
N THR A 139 7.31 10.76 -1.64
CA THR A 139 8.59 10.02 -1.60
C THR A 139 8.87 9.23 -2.87
N ALA A 140 7.85 8.87 -3.65
CA ALA A 140 7.99 8.25 -4.97
C ALA A 140 6.79 8.58 -5.86
N VAL A 141 6.97 8.51 -7.18
CA VAL A 141 5.91 8.80 -8.17
C VAL A 141 5.84 7.66 -9.19
N ASN A 142 4.64 7.29 -9.61
CA ASN A 142 4.41 6.32 -10.69
C ASN A 142 3.22 6.74 -11.57
N VAL A 143 3.04 6.07 -12.69
CA VAL A 143 1.86 6.25 -13.54
C VAL A 143 0.61 5.87 -12.75
N GLY A 144 -0.27 6.86 -12.50
CA GLY A 144 -1.56 6.66 -11.83
C GLY A 144 -1.56 6.90 -10.32
N GLY A 145 -0.43 7.32 -9.73
CA GLY A 145 -0.36 7.58 -8.30
C GLY A 145 1.03 7.96 -7.81
N PHE A 146 1.19 8.01 -6.50
CA PHE A 146 2.44 8.33 -5.84
C PHE A 146 2.49 7.67 -4.46
N TRP A 147 3.66 7.69 -3.83
CA TRP A 147 3.81 7.34 -2.42
C TRP A 147 4.01 8.61 -1.62
N ALA A 148 3.29 8.71 -0.52
CA ALA A 148 3.41 9.80 0.43
C ALA A 148 3.84 9.27 1.79
N GLN A 149 4.59 10.09 2.52
CA GLN A 149 5.09 9.76 3.83
C GLN A 149 4.89 10.93 4.79
N GLU A 150 4.55 10.63 6.04
CA GLU A 150 4.53 11.61 7.11
C GLU A 150 5.90 12.31 7.24
N PRO A 151 5.96 13.62 7.49
CA PRO A 151 7.22 14.34 7.64
C PRO A 151 8.12 13.77 8.75
N GLY A 152 7.51 13.13 9.75
CA GLY A 152 8.21 12.45 10.84
C GLY A 152 8.90 11.14 10.43
N GLY A 153 8.46 10.51 9.33
CA GLY A 153 8.94 9.22 8.88
C GLY A 153 8.74 8.09 9.89
N GLY A 154 9.53 7.01 9.74
CA GLY A 154 9.51 5.84 10.62
C GLY A 154 8.43 4.81 10.27
N GLU A 155 8.19 3.89 11.21
CA GLU A 155 7.16 2.85 11.08
C GLU A 155 5.77 3.47 10.82
N TYR A 156 4.99 2.83 9.96
CA TYR A 156 3.61 3.20 9.62
C TYR A 156 3.45 4.59 8.99
N SER A 157 4.54 5.21 8.55
CA SER A 157 4.51 6.59 8.04
C SER A 157 4.18 6.71 6.56
N GLY A 158 4.24 5.62 5.79
CA GLY A 158 4.13 5.63 4.34
C GLY A 158 2.81 5.07 3.84
N VAL A 159 2.31 5.56 2.71
CA VAL A 159 1.12 5.02 2.04
C VAL A 159 1.21 5.19 0.53
N GLN A 160 0.62 4.25 -0.20
CA GLN A 160 0.37 4.41 -1.63
C GLN A 160 -0.89 5.25 -1.84
N VAL A 161 -0.81 6.27 -2.70
CA VAL A 161 -1.95 7.09 -3.13
C VAL A 161 -2.26 6.78 -4.58
N PHE A 162 -3.48 6.33 -4.86
CA PHE A 162 -3.92 5.92 -6.19
C PHE A 162 -5.03 6.86 -6.70
N SER A 163 -4.77 7.54 -7.83
CA SER A 163 -5.77 8.44 -8.43
C SER A 163 -6.79 7.71 -9.30
N GLY A 164 -6.39 6.62 -9.94
CA GLY A 164 -7.28 5.86 -10.83
C GLY A 164 -7.73 6.64 -12.06
N MET A 165 -8.58 6.01 -12.87
CA MET A 165 -9.11 6.63 -14.08
C MET A 165 -10.28 7.55 -13.72
N GLY A 166 -10.20 8.82 -14.11
CA GLY A 166 -11.22 9.83 -13.81
C GLY A 166 -11.02 10.56 -12.48
N GLY A 167 -9.98 10.22 -11.73
CA GLY A 167 -9.57 10.94 -10.52
C GLY A 167 -8.84 12.26 -10.81
N PRO A 168 -8.40 12.95 -9.74
CA PRO A 168 -7.61 14.18 -9.84
C PRO A 168 -6.34 14.00 -10.70
N ASP A 169 -5.96 15.05 -11.43
CA ASP A 169 -4.73 15.04 -12.22
C ASP A 169 -3.50 15.12 -11.31
N VAL A 170 -2.77 14.00 -11.22
CA VAL A 170 -1.53 13.86 -10.45
C VAL A 170 -0.29 13.87 -11.35
N SER A 171 -0.41 14.22 -12.63
CA SER A 171 0.71 14.17 -13.58
C SER A 171 1.83 15.17 -13.28
N GLY A 172 1.53 16.23 -12.51
CA GLY A 172 2.49 17.24 -12.07
C GLY A 172 3.23 16.92 -10.78
N VAL A 173 2.91 15.82 -10.10
CA VAL A 173 3.47 15.48 -8.78
C VAL A 173 4.94 15.09 -8.88
N GLN A 174 5.75 15.59 -7.95
CA GLN A 174 7.18 15.34 -7.85
C GLN A 174 7.56 14.88 -6.44
N VAL A 175 8.65 14.10 -6.34
CA VAL A 175 9.25 13.77 -5.04
C VAL A 175 9.67 15.04 -4.32
N GLY A 176 9.27 15.17 -3.05
CA GLY A 176 9.48 16.35 -2.22
C GLY A 176 8.30 17.32 -2.17
N ASP A 177 7.26 17.13 -3.00
CA ASP A 177 6.04 17.92 -2.88
C ASP A 177 5.34 17.64 -1.54
N ILE A 178 4.78 18.68 -0.94
CA ILE A 178 3.84 18.57 0.19
C ILE A 178 2.44 18.57 -0.40
N VAL A 179 1.65 17.56 -0.04
CA VAL A 179 0.33 17.34 -0.62
C VAL A 179 -0.74 17.18 0.45
N ASP A 180 -1.93 17.65 0.09
CA ASP A 180 -3.16 17.48 0.84
C ASP A 180 -4.15 16.74 -0.07
N PHE A 181 -4.85 15.74 0.45
CA PHE A 181 -5.82 14.98 -0.33
C PHE A 181 -6.90 14.33 0.52
N SER A 182 -8.00 13.98 -0.12
CA SER A 182 -9.04 13.14 0.46
C SER A 182 -9.33 11.95 -0.43
N GLY A 183 -9.79 10.85 0.17
CA GLY A 183 -10.07 9.62 -0.54
C GLY A 183 -10.64 8.55 0.38
N THR A 184 -10.57 7.30 -0.07
CA THR A 184 -11.03 6.14 0.70
C THR A 184 -9.87 5.17 0.91
N THR A 185 -9.69 4.70 2.14
CA THR A 185 -8.73 3.63 2.46
C THR A 185 -9.14 2.33 1.76
N ASN A 186 -8.17 1.59 1.22
CA ASN A 186 -8.42 0.34 0.51
C ASN A 186 -7.21 -0.60 0.64
N GLU A 187 -7.47 -1.88 0.84
CA GLU A 187 -6.45 -2.92 0.74
C GLU A 187 -6.47 -3.53 -0.67
N PHE A 188 -5.35 -3.47 -1.38
CA PHE A 188 -5.23 -4.01 -2.73
C PHE A 188 -3.95 -4.82 -2.86
N PHE A 189 -4.10 -6.13 -3.12
CA PHE A 189 -3.00 -7.10 -3.10
C PHE A 189 -2.17 -7.03 -1.81
N GLU A 190 -2.86 -6.97 -0.66
CA GLU A 190 -2.23 -6.93 0.68
C GLU A 190 -1.44 -5.64 0.94
N VAL A 191 -1.64 -4.60 0.13
CA VAL A 191 -1.05 -3.27 0.33
C VAL A 191 -2.13 -2.26 0.71
N THR A 192 -1.87 -1.50 1.77
CA THR A 192 -2.73 -0.39 2.16
C THR A 192 -2.51 0.80 1.22
N GLN A 193 -3.58 1.24 0.59
CA GLN A 193 -3.59 2.41 -0.29
C GLN A 193 -4.76 3.36 0.03
N ILE A 194 -4.64 4.60 -0.44
CA ILE A 194 -5.72 5.58 -0.43
C ILE A 194 -6.13 5.87 -1.86
N VAL A 195 -7.39 5.58 -2.18
CA VAL A 195 -7.96 5.82 -3.51
C VAL A 195 -8.60 7.20 -3.53
N ILE A 196 -8.05 8.11 -4.33
CA ILE A 196 -8.50 9.51 -4.40
C ILE A 196 -9.39 9.80 -5.63
N THR A 197 -9.87 8.75 -6.33
CA THR A 197 -10.64 8.90 -7.58
C THR A 197 -11.86 9.81 -7.43
N ASP A 198 -12.60 9.68 -6.34
CA ASP A 198 -13.76 10.54 -6.01
C ASP A 198 -13.43 11.64 -4.98
N GLY A 199 -12.14 11.85 -4.73
CA GLY A 199 -11.62 12.72 -3.67
C GLY A 199 -11.08 14.06 -4.15
N THR A 200 -10.27 14.69 -3.29
CA THR A 200 -9.59 15.96 -3.56
C THR A 200 -8.08 15.75 -3.56
N PHE A 201 -7.34 16.62 -4.25
CA PHE A 201 -5.88 16.58 -4.30
C PHE A 201 -5.34 17.98 -4.59
N ASP A 202 -4.41 18.44 -3.76
CA ASP A 202 -3.71 19.71 -3.90
C ASP A 202 -2.23 19.56 -3.52
N ILE A 203 -1.35 20.21 -4.30
CA ILE A 203 0.05 20.41 -3.91
C ILE A 203 0.12 21.73 -3.14
N THR A 204 0.47 21.67 -1.86
CA THR A 204 0.43 22.83 -0.95
C THR A 204 1.82 23.42 -0.68
N GLY A 205 2.88 22.73 -1.08
CA GLY A 205 4.24 23.24 -0.98
C GLY A 205 5.28 22.21 -1.43
N SER A 206 6.52 22.41 -1.01
CA SER A 206 7.59 21.45 -1.21
C SER A 206 8.60 21.50 -0.07
N THR A 207 9.27 20.37 0.16
CA THR A 207 10.28 20.18 1.19
C THR A 207 11.29 19.11 0.75
N THR A 208 12.33 18.90 1.56
CA THR A 208 13.17 17.70 1.42
C THR A 208 12.39 16.49 1.94
N PRO A 209 12.28 15.38 1.18
CA PRO A 209 11.70 14.14 1.69
C PRO A 209 12.34 13.70 3.01
N PRO A 210 11.61 12.97 3.88
CA PRO A 210 12.22 12.34 5.04
C PRO A 210 13.44 11.49 4.66
N ASP A 211 14.44 11.44 5.54
CA ASP A 211 15.58 10.55 5.33
C ASP A 211 15.12 9.09 5.28
N ALA A 212 15.75 8.30 4.40
CA ALA A 212 15.47 6.88 4.31
C ALA A 212 15.89 6.14 5.60
N GLU A 213 14.99 5.36 6.18
CA GLU A 213 15.31 4.59 7.40
C GLU A 213 16.30 3.46 7.07
N LEU A 214 17.37 3.33 7.86
CA LEU A 214 18.36 2.26 7.65
C LEU A 214 17.88 0.97 8.31
N LEU A 215 17.50 -0.02 7.50
CA LEU A 215 17.01 -1.30 7.98
C LEU A 215 17.98 -2.44 7.64
N PRO A 216 18.18 -3.41 8.57
CA PRO A 216 18.78 -4.67 8.21
C PRO A 216 17.82 -5.45 7.31
N ILE A 217 18.35 -6.16 6.32
CA ILE A 217 17.52 -6.99 5.40
C ILE A 217 16.59 -7.95 6.15
N ALA A 218 16.99 -8.42 7.34
CA ALA A 218 16.22 -9.32 8.17
C ALA A 218 14.83 -8.78 8.56
N THR A 219 14.67 -7.46 8.69
CA THR A 219 13.38 -6.81 9.02
C THR A 219 12.35 -7.01 7.92
N LEU A 220 12.77 -7.15 6.66
CA LEU A 220 11.88 -7.22 5.50
C LEU A 220 11.63 -8.65 5.00
N ILE A 221 12.15 -9.67 5.71
CA ILE A 221 12.02 -11.07 5.27
C ILE A 221 10.63 -11.63 5.60
N ASP A 222 10.03 -11.20 6.71
CA ASP A 222 8.70 -11.63 7.11
C ASP A 222 7.72 -10.44 7.15
N GLY A 223 6.47 -10.73 6.84
CA GLY A 223 5.43 -9.70 6.80
C GLY A 223 5.09 -9.10 8.16
N THR A 224 5.40 -9.78 9.28
CA THR A 224 5.09 -9.21 10.61
C THR A 224 6.06 -8.10 10.98
N THR A 225 7.35 -8.26 10.69
CA THR A 225 8.35 -7.21 10.92
C THR A 225 8.47 -6.23 9.75
N GLY A 226 8.03 -6.64 8.56
CA GLY A 226 8.06 -5.82 7.35
C GLY A 226 6.84 -4.90 7.18
N GLU A 227 5.67 -5.29 7.68
CA GLU A 227 4.42 -4.50 7.56
C GLU A 227 4.52 -3.07 8.11
N PRO A 228 5.18 -2.79 9.25
CA PRO A 228 5.40 -1.42 9.69
C PRO A 228 6.17 -0.55 8.69
N TRP A 229 6.86 -1.15 7.73
CA TRP A 229 7.68 -0.46 6.73
C TRP A 229 7.03 -0.44 5.35
N GLU A 230 5.77 -0.86 5.24
CA GLU A 230 5.00 -0.75 4.02
C GLU A 230 4.96 0.70 3.53
N SER A 231 5.30 0.91 2.26
CA SER A 231 5.28 2.22 1.61
C SER A 231 6.19 3.29 2.24
N VAL A 232 7.05 2.92 3.20
CA VAL A 232 8.04 3.82 3.84
C VAL A 232 9.32 3.85 3.00
N LEU A 233 9.94 5.04 2.90
CA LEU A 233 11.25 5.19 2.29
C LEU A 233 12.32 4.57 3.21
N VAL A 234 12.91 3.47 2.75
CA VAL A 234 13.93 2.71 3.48
C VAL A 234 15.21 2.55 2.67
N ARG A 235 16.33 2.39 3.36
CA ARG A 235 17.61 1.99 2.81
C ARG A 235 18.06 0.71 3.48
N ILE A 236 18.51 -0.25 2.69
CA ILE A 236 18.99 -1.53 3.21
C ILE A 236 20.47 -1.45 3.54
N GLU A 237 20.84 -1.88 4.73
CA GLU A 237 22.25 -2.11 5.07
C GLU A 237 22.76 -3.34 4.31
N ALA A 238 23.64 -3.11 3.33
CA ALA A 238 24.41 -4.18 2.72
C ALA A 238 25.49 -4.63 3.71
N ARG A 239 25.52 -5.93 4.02
CA ARG A 239 26.59 -6.54 4.82
C ARG A 239 27.90 -6.63 4.05
#